data_AF-A0A0D2S531-F1
#
_entry.id   AF-A0A0D2S531-F1
#
_cell.length_a   1.000
_cell.length_b   1.000
_cell.length_c   1.000
_cell.angle_alpha   90.00
_cell.angle_beta   90.00
_cell.angle_gamma   90.00
#
_symmetry.space_group_name_H-M   'P 1'
#
loop_
_entity.id
_entity.type
_entity.pdbx_description
1 polymer ?
#
loop_
_entity_poly.entity_id
_entity_poly.type
_entity_poly.pdbx_seq_one_letter_code
_entity_poly.pdbx_strand_id
1 'polypeptide(L)'
;YFTNTLILPVVNGPTEGLALIYVMHFLTGFLGAHWWVEQFGRSIPIFSWVPFLNEISTYRVVLYIMIAFAVIPTVGCNIQNVHKVIQARKGSMLLALAMLYPFVVLMGGVLIWDYLSPSDIMGNYPHLVILGTGLAFGFLVGRMILAHLCDEPKGLKTNMCMSLLYLPLAIANALTARLNDGVPLVDDFWVLLGYCVFTGSLYLHFATSVIHEITTALGIYCFRITRKEA
;
A
#
# COMPACT_ATOMS: atom_id res chain seq x y z
N TYR A 1 9.91 10.10 -10.73
CA TYR A 1 11.13 9.80 -9.95
C TYR A 1 12.29 9.31 -10.83
N PHE A 2 12.63 9.98 -11.94
CA PHE A 2 13.77 9.54 -12.78
C PHE A 2 14.41 10.71 -13.57
N THR A 3 14.17 11.95 -13.16
CA THR A 3 14.43 13.14 -14.00
C THR A 3 15.30 14.21 -13.35
N ASN A 4 15.71 14.08 -12.08
CA ASN A 4 16.39 15.16 -11.34
C ASN A 4 15.67 16.52 -11.41
N THR A 5 14.40 16.52 -11.79
CA THR A 5 13.48 17.65 -11.81
C THR A 5 12.16 17.14 -11.26
N LEU A 6 11.69 17.76 -10.18
CA LEU A 6 10.40 17.46 -9.57
C LEU A 6 9.31 18.22 -10.34
N ILE A 7 9.11 17.86 -11.61
CA ILE A 7 7.98 18.39 -12.39
C ILE A 7 6.78 17.51 -12.04
N LEU A 8 6.05 17.90 -11.00
CA LEU A 8 4.77 17.27 -10.67
C LEU A 8 3.73 17.90 -11.60
N PRO A 9 3.03 17.12 -12.44
CA PRO A 9 1.86 17.63 -13.15
C PRO A 9 0.83 18.16 -12.14
N VAL A 10 -0.03 19.10 -12.58
CA VAL A 10 -1.09 19.72 -11.75
C VAL A 10 -1.98 18.67 -11.08
N VAL A 11 -2.16 17.53 -11.74
CA VAL A 11 -2.72 16.32 -11.15
C VAL A 11 -1.58 15.32 -11.03
N ASN A 12 -1.06 15.17 -9.82
CA ASN A 12 0.09 14.32 -9.56
C ASN A 12 -0.32 12.86 -9.26
N GLY A 13 -1.58 12.66 -8.85
CA GLY A 13 -2.20 11.37 -8.51
C GLY A 13 -2.25 11.14 -6.99
N PRO A 14 -1.11 10.95 -6.29
CA PRO A 14 -1.10 10.65 -4.87
C PRO A 14 -1.67 11.75 -3.98
N THR A 15 -1.37 13.02 -4.26
CA THR A 15 -1.81 14.15 -3.41
C THR A 15 -3.31 14.37 -3.53
N GLU A 16 -3.83 14.39 -4.75
CA GLU A 16 -5.26 14.54 -5.04
C GLU A 16 -6.04 13.32 -4.56
N GLY A 17 -5.46 12.11 -4.70
CA GLY A 17 -6.02 10.87 -4.18
C GLY A 17 -6.16 10.88 -2.66
N LEU A 18 -5.13 11.31 -1.92
CA LEU A 18 -5.20 11.46 -0.46
C LEU A 18 -6.25 12.48 -0.03
N ALA A 19 -6.32 13.64 -0.71
CA ALA A 19 -7.33 14.65 -0.44
C ALA A 19 -8.75 14.08 -0.65
N LEU A 20 -8.98 13.34 -1.74
CA LEU A 20 -10.26 12.68 -2.00
C LEU A 20 -10.60 11.64 -0.92
N ILE A 21 -9.63 10.83 -0.50
CA ILE A 21 -9.80 9.86 0.58
C ILE A 21 -10.19 10.58 1.88
N TYR A 22 -9.53 11.68 2.25
CA TYR A 22 -9.89 12.44 3.45
C TYR A 22 -11.31 12.99 3.39
N VAL A 23 -11.71 13.57 2.25
CA VAL A 23 -13.09 14.04 2.05
C VAL A 23 -14.08 12.88 2.23
N MET A 24 -13.80 11.71 1.67
CA MET A 24 -14.66 10.52 1.84
C MET A 24 -14.72 10.05 3.30
N HIS A 25 -13.63 10.13 4.06
CA HIS A 25 -13.64 9.81 5.49
C HIS A 25 -14.49 10.81 6.30
N PHE A 26 -14.37 12.10 6.01
CA PHE A 26 -15.23 13.12 6.62
C PHE A 26 -16.71 12.87 6.31
N LEU A 27 -17.04 12.63 5.04
CA LEU A 27 -18.41 12.30 4.62
C LEU A 27 -18.93 11.03 5.31
N THR A 28 -18.09 10.00 5.45
CA THR A 28 -18.43 8.78 6.19
C THR A 28 -18.71 9.07 7.66
N GLY A 29 -17.97 10.01 8.27
CA GLY A 29 -18.21 10.46 9.64
C GLY A 29 -19.58 11.11 9.82
N PHE A 30 -20.07 11.86 8.83
CA PHE A 30 -21.39 12.49 8.86
C PHE A 30 -22.54 11.55 8.49
N LEU A 31 -22.37 10.75 7.42
CA LEU A 31 -23.41 9.89 6.86
C LEU A 31 -23.50 8.52 7.55
N GLY A 32 -22.47 8.15 8.32
CA GLY A 32 -22.33 6.86 8.97
C GLY A 32 -21.79 5.78 8.03
N ALA A 33 -21.20 4.73 8.63
CA ALA A 33 -20.61 3.63 7.87
C ALA A 33 -21.66 2.83 7.07
N HIS A 34 -22.92 2.80 7.53
CA HIS A 34 -24.02 2.10 6.87
C HIS A 34 -24.29 2.62 5.45
N TRP A 35 -24.04 3.91 5.20
CA TRP A 35 -24.22 4.55 3.89
C TRP A 35 -23.48 3.82 2.76
N TRP A 36 -22.31 3.23 3.05
CA TRP A 36 -21.53 2.49 2.07
C TRP A 36 -22.19 1.19 1.61
N VAL A 37 -22.97 0.55 2.47
CA VAL A 37 -23.62 -0.75 2.23
C VAL A 37 -25.00 -0.58 1.60
N GLU A 38 -25.63 0.59 1.76
CA GLU A 38 -26.89 0.91 1.13
C GLU A 38 -26.84 0.88 -0.40
N GLN A 39 -28.02 0.73 -1.01
CA GLN A 39 -28.20 0.84 -2.45
C GLN A 39 -27.84 2.24 -2.94
N PHE A 40 -27.08 2.34 -4.02
CA PHE A 40 -26.53 3.59 -4.51
C PHE A 40 -27.61 4.62 -4.84
N GLY A 41 -28.73 4.22 -5.43
CA GLY A 41 -29.80 5.17 -5.73
C GLY A 41 -30.59 5.65 -4.51
N ARG A 42 -30.51 4.95 -3.37
CA ARG A 42 -30.97 5.49 -2.07
C ARG A 42 -29.93 6.43 -1.45
N SER A 43 -28.65 6.07 -1.58
CA SER A 43 -27.53 6.85 -1.04
C SER A 43 -27.33 8.19 -1.76
N ILE A 44 -27.53 8.23 -3.08
CA ILE A 44 -27.45 9.44 -3.91
C ILE A 44 -28.66 9.49 -4.84
N PRO A 45 -29.80 10.04 -4.37
CA PRO A 45 -31.07 10.06 -5.12
C PRO A 45 -31.00 10.75 -6.48
N ILE A 46 -30.04 11.67 -6.67
CA ILE A 46 -29.83 12.40 -7.92
C ILE A 46 -29.47 11.44 -9.08
N PHE A 47 -28.83 10.30 -8.80
CA PHE A 47 -28.44 9.30 -9.80
C PHE A 47 -29.35 8.06 -9.81
N SER A 48 -30.47 8.09 -9.07
CA SER A 48 -31.43 6.98 -8.98
C SER A 48 -32.07 6.59 -10.32
N TRP A 49 -32.04 7.49 -11.31
CA TRP A 49 -32.57 7.25 -12.66
C TRP A 49 -31.72 6.30 -13.50
N VAL A 50 -30.49 5.97 -13.08
CA VAL A 50 -29.60 5.03 -13.79
C VAL A 50 -29.86 3.60 -13.29
N PRO A 51 -30.55 2.73 -14.05
CA PRO A 51 -31.04 1.45 -13.54
C PRO A 51 -29.91 0.50 -13.10
N PHE A 52 -28.81 0.50 -13.84
CA PHE A 52 -27.66 -0.36 -13.57
C PHE A 52 -26.93 -0.01 -12.27
N LEU A 53 -26.90 1.26 -11.88
CA LEU A 53 -26.21 1.70 -10.67
C LEU A 53 -27.10 1.61 -9.44
N ASN A 54 -28.42 1.74 -9.60
CA ASN A 54 -29.37 1.90 -8.51
C ASN A 54 -29.39 0.71 -7.54
N GLU A 55 -29.31 -0.52 -8.05
CA GLU A 55 -29.39 -1.74 -7.23
C GLU A 55 -28.04 -2.16 -6.61
N ILE A 56 -26.93 -1.54 -7.02
CA ILE A 56 -25.60 -1.88 -6.54
C ILE A 56 -25.32 -1.13 -5.23
N SER A 57 -24.65 -1.79 -4.28
CA SER A 57 -24.19 -1.15 -3.03
C SER A 57 -23.22 0.01 -3.31
N THR A 58 -23.36 1.11 -2.59
CA THR A 58 -22.60 2.36 -2.79
C THR A 58 -21.09 2.16 -2.84
N TYR A 59 -20.51 1.34 -1.96
CA TYR A 59 -19.06 1.07 -1.97
C TYR A 59 -18.57 0.45 -3.28
N ARG A 60 -19.33 -0.48 -3.88
CA ARG A 60 -18.95 -1.12 -5.15
C ARG A 60 -18.98 -0.12 -6.30
N VAL A 61 -20.00 0.74 -6.34
CA VAL A 61 -20.10 1.78 -7.36
C VAL A 61 -18.93 2.75 -7.26
N VAL A 62 -18.62 3.23 -6.05
CA VAL A 62 -17.48 4.12 -5.82
C VAL A 62 -16.16 3.44 -6.19
N LEU A 63 -15.96 2.18 -5.82
CA LEU A 63 -14.77 1.40 -6.19
C LEU A 63 -14.64 1.26 -7.72
N TYR A 64 -15.71 0.91 -8.44
CA TYR A 64 -15.67 0.77 -9.90
C TYR A 64 -15.36 2.09 -10.59
N ILE A 65 -15.99 3.18 -10.16
CA ILE A 65 -15.71 4.52 -10.69
C ILE A 65 -14.26 4.92 -10.40
N MET A 66 -13.76 4.68 -9.19
CA MET A 66 -12.37 4.96 -8.82
C MET A 66 -11.39 4.15 -9.67
N ILE A 67 -11.67 2.86 -9.91
CA ILE A 67 -10.83 2.02 -10.76
C ILE A 67 -10.81 2.56 -12.20
N ALA A 68 -11.99 2.83 -12.77
CA ALA A 68 -12.14 3.26 -14.16
C ALA A 68 -11.52 4.64 -14.44
N PHE A 69 -11.72 5.60 -13.55
CA PHE A 69 -11.37 7.01 -13.80
C PHE A 69 -10.15 7.51 -13.04
N ALA A 70 -9.73 6.86 -11.95
CA ALA A 70 -8.53 7.24 -11.21
C ALA A 70 -7.40 6.23 -11.41
N VAL A 71 -7.62 4.96 -11.09
CA VAL A 71 -6.53 3.95 -11.08
C VAL A 71 -6.02 3.65 -12.48
N ILE A 72 -6.90 3.27 -13.42
CA ILE A 72 -6.49 2.90 -14.79
C ILE A 72 -5.74 4.04 -15.49
N PRO A 73 -6.25 5.29 -15.52
CA PRO A 73 -5.54 6.40 -16.15
C PRO A 73 -4.19 6.68 -15.47
N THR A 74 -4.13 6.68 -14.14
CA THR A 74 -2.90 6.95 -13.39
C THR A 74 -1.82 5.90 -13.67
N VAL A 75 -2.18 4.61 -13.65
CA VAL A 75 -1.26 3.52 -13.98
C VAL A 75 -0.79 3.64 -15.44
N GLY A 76 -1.70 3.92 -16.37
CA GLY A 76 -1.36 4.12 -17.78
C GLY A 76 -0.37 5.27 -18.00
N CYS A 77 -0.64 6.44 -17.42
CA CYS A 77 0.27 7.59 -17.48
C CYS A 77 1.64 7.29 -16.85
N ASN A 78 1.66 6.58 -15.71
CA ASN A 78 2.91 6.18 -15.05
C ASN A 78 3.75 5.24 -15.92
N ILE A 79 3.13 4.24 -16.55
CA ILE A 79 3.82 3.33 -17.48
C ILE A 79 4.39 4.10 -18.67
N GLN A 80 3.60 5.00 -19.27
CA GLN A 80 4.06 5.82 -20.38
C GLN A 80 5.26 6.71 -20.00
N ASN A 81 5.22 7.31 -18.81
CA ASN A 81 6.32 8.14 -18.30
C ASN A 81 7.59 7.32 -18.07
N VAL A 82 7.48 6.14 -17.45
CA VAL A 82 8.60 5.22 -17.25
C VAL A 82 9.17 4.78 -18.60
N HIS A 83 8.33 4.43 -19.56
CA HIS A 83 8.76 4.00 -20.89
C HIS A 83 9.55 5.10 -21.63
N LYS A 84 9.05 6.34 -21.63
CA LYS A 84 9.75 7.50 -22.22
C LYS A 84 11.14 7.70 -21.62
N VAL A 85 11.26 7.62 -20.29
CA VAL A 85 12.54 7.75 -19.59
C VAL A 85 13.52 6.63 -19.95
N ILE A 86 13.04 5.39 -19.99
CA ILE A 86 13.88 4.22 -20.28
C ILE A 86 14.41 4.29 -21.70
N GLN A 87 13.57 4.69 -22.67
CA GLN A 87 14.01 4.92 -24.04
C GLN A 87 15.07 6.03 -24.13
N ALA A 88 14.86 7.16 -23.45
CA ALA A 88 15.83 8.26 -23.43
C ALA A 88 17.17 7.86 -22.80
N ARG A 89 17.17 6.98 -21.80
CA ARG A 89 18.37 6.51 -21.09
C ARG A 89 18.96 5.20 -21.65
N LYS A 90 18.40 4.64 -22.73
CA LYS A 90 18.75 3.30 -23.28
C LYS A 90 18.77 2.20 -22.20
N GLY A 91 17.88 2.30 -21.22
CA GLY A 91 17.76 1.33 -20.13
C GLY A 91 16.92 0.12 -20.51
N SER A 92 16.74 -0.82 -19.57
CA SER A 92 15.87 -1.99 -19.74
C SER A 92 14.55 -1.82 -18.99
N MET A 93 13.42 -2.01 -19.70
CA MET A 93 12.08 -2.05 -19.11
C MET A 93 11.91 -3.22 -18.13
N LEU A 94 12.55 -4.36 -18.41
CA LEU A 94 12.50 -5.54 -17.54
C LEU A 94 13.10 -5.25 -16.17
N LEU A 95 14.21 -4.49 -16.13
CA LEU A 95 14.84 -4.12 -14.86
C LEU A 95 13.95 -3.17 -14.04
N ALA A 96 13.27 -2.23 -14.71
CA ALA A 96 12.33 -1.34 -14.05
C ALA A 96 11.11 -2.10 -13.49
N LEU A 97 10.59 -3.08 -14.24
CA LEU A 97 9.51 -3.96 -13.77
C LEU A 97 9.97 -4.91 -12.66
N ALA A 98 11.22 -5.39 -12.69
CA ALA A 98 11.77 -6.23 -11.65
C ALA A 98 11.81 -5.53 -10.28
N MET A 99 11.85 -4.19 -10.24
CA MET A 99 11.72 -3.44 -8.99
C MET A 99 10.34 -3.55 -8.34
N LEU A 100 9.30 -3.90 -9.10
CA LEU A 100 7.95 -4.15 -8.57
C LEU A 100 7.80 -5.52 -7.93
N TYR A 101 8.78 -6.42 -8.13
CA TYR A 101 8.72 -7.80 -7.64
C TYR A 101 8.37 -7.92 -6.14
N PRO A 102 9.02 -7.18 -5.21
CA PRO A 102 8.68 -7.28 -3.79
C PRO A 102 7.24 -6.88 -3.47
N PHE A 103 6.67 -5.93 -4.21
CA PHE A 103 5.29 -5.50 -4.04
C PHE A 103 4.29 -6.57 -4.53
N VAL A 104 4.60 -7.20 -5.67
CA VAL A 104 3.79 -8.30 -6.21
C VAL A 104 3.84 -9.50 -5.27
N VAL A 105 5.01 -9.84 -4.73
CA VAL A 105 5.17 -10.93 -3.77
C VAL A 105 4.44 -10.64 -2.45
N LEU A 106 4.50 -9.40 -1.94
CA LEU A 106 3.75 -9.01 -0.75
C LEU A 106 2.25 -9.19 -0.98
N MET A 107 1.71 -8.60 -2.05
CA MET A 107 0.28 -8.64 -2.33
C MET A 107 -0.19 -10.07 -2.62
N GLY A 108 0.51 -10.79 -3.48
CA GLY A 108 0.21 -12.18 -3.79
C GLY A 108 0.31 -13.08 -2.57
N GLY A 109 1.32 -12.89 -1.72
CA GLY A 109 1.51 -13.66 -0.49
C GLY A 109 0.39 -13.45 0.52
N VAL A 110 -0.05 -12.20 0.72
CA VAL A 110 -1.19 -11.90 1.62
C VAL A 110 -2.50 -12.49 1.06
N LEU A 111 -2.76 -12.37 -0.25
CA LEU A 111 -3.94 -12.95 -0.87
C LEU A 111 -3.95 -14.49 -0.82
N ILE A 112 -2.79 -15.12 -1.02
CA ILE A 112 -2.64 -16.57 -0.89
C ILE A 112 -2.87 -16.99 0.56
N TRP A 113 -2.31 -16.26 1.52
CA TRP A 113 -2.51 -16.53 2.94
C TRP A 113 -4.00 -16.43 3.32
N ASP A 114 -4.68 -15.36 2.91
CA ASP A 114 -6.11 -15.17 3.14
C ASP A 114 -6.96 -16.31 2.55
N TYR A 115 -6.68 -16.70 1.31
CA TYR A 115 -7.38 -17.82 0.65
C TYR A 115 -7.15 -19.18 1.33
N LEU A 116 -5.95 -19.39 1.88
CA LEU A 116 -5.59 -20.64 2.55
C LEU A 116 -6.11 -20.70 3.98
N SER A 117 -6.24 -19.54 4.64
CA SER A 117 -6.64 -19.40 6.02
C SER A 117 -8.00 -20.04 6.30
N PRO A 118 -8.12 -20.95 7.29
CA PRO A 118 -9.40 -21.54 7.64
C PRO A 118 -10.35 -20.51 8.29
N SER A 119 -9.80 -19.51 8.97
CA SER A 119 -10.58 -18.53 9.73
C SER A 119 -10.97 -17.27 8.96
N ASP A 120 -10.85 -17.23 7.61
CA ASP A 120 -11.17 -16.05 6.79
C ASP A 120 -10.65 -14.72 7.40
N ILE A 121 -9.33 -14.52 7.37
CA ILE A 121 -8.69 -13.40 8.07
C ILE A 121 -9.16 -12.04 7.56
N MET A 122 -9.46 -11.89 6.27
CA MET A 122 -10.01 -10.65 5.72
C MET A 122 -11.45 -10.41 6.16
N GLY A 123 -12.27 -11.47 6.30
CA GLY A 123 -13.64 -11.35 6.80
C GLY A 123 -13.70 -11.03 8.30
N ASN A 124 -12.90 -11.73 9.12
CA ASN A 124 -12.98 -11.65 10.58
C ASN A 124 -12.06 -10.57 11.19
N TYR A 125 -10.91 -10.31 10.58
CA TYR A 125 -9.90 -9.37 11.10
C TYR A 125 -9.38 -8.38 10.03
N PRO A 126 -10.26 -7.71 9.24
CA PRO A 126 -9.87 -6.87 8.12
C PRO A 126 -8.90 -5.75 8.54
N HIS A 127 -9.12 -5.14 9.70
CA HIS A 127 -8.29 -4.03 10.18
C HIS A 127 -6.84 -4.44 10.43
N LEU A 128 -6.60 -5.64 10.97
CA LEU A 128 -5.25 -6.13 11.25
C LEU A 128 -4.55 -6.51 9.94
N VAL A 129 -5.25 -7.17 9.01
CA VAL A 129 -4.70 -7.49 7.68
C VAL A 129 -4.30 -6.22 6.94
N ILE A 130 -5.19 -5.22 6.91
CA ILE A 130 -4.93 -3.92 6.24
C ILE A 130 -3.77 -3.19 6.92
N LEU A 131 -3.74 -3.15 8.26
CA LEU A 131 -2.67 -2.47 9.01
C LEU A 131 -1.30 -3.11 8.77
N GLY A 132 -1.18 -4.43 8.97
CA GLY A 132 0.09 -5.14 8.79
C GLY A 132 0.60 -5.05 7.36
N THR A 133 -0.28 -5.26 6.38
CA THR A 133 0.07 -5.15 4.96
C THR A 133 0.42 -3.71 4.59
N GLY A 134 -0.31 -2.73 5.11
CA GLY A 134 -0.05 -1.31 4.90
C GLY A 134 1.32 -0.87 5.45
N LEU A 135 1.71 -1.35 6.64
CA LEU A 135 3.02 -1.09 7.23
C LEU A 135 4.15 -1.73 6.41
N ALA A 136 3.96 -2.99 5.98
CA ALA A 136 4.91 -3.67 5.10
C ALA A 136 5.07 -2.95 3.75
N PHE A 137 3.96 -2.53 3.14
CA PHE A 137 3.95 -1.77 1.90
C PHE A 137 4.64 -0.41 2.08
N GLY A 138 4.36 0.30 3.18
CA GLY A 138 5.01 1.56 3.54
C GLY A 138 6.52 1.42 3.69
N PHE A 139 6.99 0.34 4.31
CA PHE A 139 8.43 0.03 4.40
C PHE A 139 9.04 -0.18 3.01
N LEU A 140 8.39 -0.95 2.12
CA LEU A 140 8.88 -1.19 0.77
C LEU A 140 8.98 0.11 -0.05
N VAL A 141 7.93 0.94 -0.04
CA VAL A 141 7.95 2.24 -0.72
C VAL A 141 9.02 3.15 -0.13
N GLY A 142 9.10 3.24 1.20
CA GLY A 142 10.09 4.07 1.89
C GLY A 142 11.52 3.69 1.53
N ARG A 143 11.86 2.39 1.58
CA ARG A 143 13.18 1.88 1.15
C ARG A 143 13.43 2.14 -0.33
N MET A 144 12.44 2.01 -1.20
CA MET A 144 12.59 2.29 -2.63
C MET A 144 12.88 3.76 -2.91
N ILE A 145 12.21 4.67 -2.20
CA ILE A 145 12.48 6.12 -2.29
C ILE A 145 13.89 6.42 -1.79
N LEU A 146 14.27 5.91 -0.61
CA LEU A 146 15.59 6.13 -0.04
C LEU A 146 16.70 5.63 -0.97
N ALA A 147 16.58 4.40 -1.47
CA ALA A 147 17.56 3.84 -2.39
C ALA A 147 17.69 4.67 -3.67
N HIS A 148 16.59 5.29 -4.12
CA HIS A 148 16.66 6.20 -5.25
C HIS A 148 17.31 7.55 -4.92
N LEU A 149 17.05 8.13 -3.75
CA LEU A 149 17.61 9.41 -3.33
C LEU A 149 19.11 9.32 -3.01
N CYS A 150 19.54 8.20 -2.44
CA CYS A 150 20.92 7.95 -2.05
C CYS A 150 21.74 7.25 -3.15
N ASP A 151 21.17 7.05 -4.34
CA ASP A 151 21.76 6.28 -5.43
C ASP A 151 22.27 4.87 -5.00
N GLU A 152 21.61 4.25 -4.02
CA GLU A 152 21.90 2.89 -3.60
C GLU A 152 21.49 1.88 -4.70
N PRO A 153 22.15 0.72 -4.77
CA PRO A 153 21.74 -0.34 -5.69
C PRO A 153 20.28 -0.75 -5.41
N LYS A 154 19.43 -0.65 -6.44
CA LYS A 154 18.00 -0.98 -6.36
C LYS A 154 17.77 -2.50 -6.47
N GLY A 155 16.76 -3.05 -5.78
CA GLY A 155 16.24 -4.41 -6.01
C GLY A 155 16.61 -5.47 -4.95
N LEU A 156 16.50 -6.75 -5.32
CA LEU A 156 16.62 -7.94 -4.44
C LEU A 156 17.91 -8.04 -3.61
N LYS A 157 18.98 -7.33 -4.01
CA LYS A 157 20.24 -7.30 -3.26
C LYS A 157 20.22 -6.39 -2.03
N THR A 158 19.12 -5.67 -1.78
CA THR A 158 18.95 -4.81 -0.60
C THR A 158 18.00 -5.45 0.41
N ASN A 159 18.05 -4.95 1.65
CA ASN A 159 17.14 -5.30 2.75
C ASN A 159 15.65 -4.97 2.48
N MET A 160 15.24 -4.67 1.24
CA MET A 160 13.85 -4.43 0.83
C MET A 160 12.96 -5.65 1.11
N CYS A 161 13.45 -6.87 0.87
CA CYS A 161 12.65 -8.09 1.05
C CYS A 161 12.44 -8.48 2.53
N MET A 162 12.98 -7.74 3.50
CA MET A 162 12.81 -8.04 4.92
C MET A 162 11.34 -8.07 5.34
N SER A 163 10.51 -7.20 4.74
CA SER A 163 9.05 -7.18 4.98
C SER A 163 8.33 -8.46 4.56
N LEU A 164 8.93 -9.27 3.68
CA LEU A 164 8.35 -10.50 3.15
C LEU A 164 8.64 -11.73 4.02
N LEU A 165 9.61 -11.64 4.95
CA LEU A 165 10.11 -12.79 5.70
C LEU A 165 9.04 -13.49 6.57
N TYR A 166 8.03 -12.74 7.00
CA TYR A 166 6.94 -13.30 7.81
C TYR A 166 5.94 -14.10 6.98
N LEU A 167 5.77 -13.77 5.69
CA LEU A 167 4.73 -14.37 4.84
C LEU A 167 4.90 -15.89 4.66
N PRO A 168 6.10 -16.46 4.41
CA PRO A 168 6.26 -17.91 4.35
C PRO A 168 5.81 -18.64 5.62
N LEU A 169 6.05 -18.06 6.80
CA LEU A 169 5.62 -18.64 8.08
C LEU A 169 4.10 -18.64 8.20
N ALA A 170 3.46 -17.52 7.84
CA ALA A 170 2.01 -17.37 7.86
C ALA A 170 1.32 -18.33 6.87
N ILE A 171 1.85 -18.43 5.65
CA ILE A 171 1.36 -19.35 4.61
C ILE A 171 1.57 -20.81 5.06
N ALA A 172 2.72 -21.14 5.64
CA ALA A 172 2.99 -22.48 6.14
C ALA A 172 2.00 -22.89 7.25
N ASN A 173 1.70 -21.98 8.20
CA ASN A 173 0.70 -22.24 9.24
C ASN A 173 -0.68 -22.54 8.64
N ALA A 174 -1.12 -21.71 7.67
CA ALA A 174 -2.40 -21.92 6.99
C ALA A 174 -2.43 -23.23 6.18
N LEU A 175 -1.32 -23.59 5.51
CA LEU A 175 -1.20 -24.87 4.81
C LEU A 175 -1.28 -26.06 5.77
N THR A 176 -0.63 -25.99 6.94
CA THR A 176 -0.73 -27.05 7.94
C THR A 176 -2.16 -27.20 8.45
N ALA A 177 -2.88 -26.10 8.65
CA ALA A 177 -4.29 -26.14 9.03
C ALA A 177 -5.12 -26.91 7.99
N ARG A 178 -4.89 -26.67 6.69
CA ARG A 178 -5.60 -27.35 5.60
C ARG A 178 -5.27 -28.85 5.50
N LEU A 179 -4.05 -29.23 5.88
CA LEU A 179 -3.62 -30.63 5.91
C LEU A 179 -4.10 -31.38 7.17
N ASN A 180 -4.47 -30.66 8.22
CA ASN A 180 -4.83 -31.22 9.54
C ASN A 180 -6.33 -31.00 9.86
N ASP A 181 -7.20 -31.30 8.89
CA ASP A 181 -8.67 -31.18 9.00
C ASP A 181 -9.19 -29.81 9.45
N GLY A 182 -8.45 -28.74 9.13
CA GLY A 182 -8.81 -27.36 9.45
C GLY A 182 -8.32 -26.88 10.82
N VAL A 183 -7.56 -27.69 11.57
CA VAL A 183 -6.98 -27.28 12.86
C VAL A 183 -5.59 -26.66 12.64
N PRO A 184 -5.44 -25.33 12.79
CA PRO A 184 -4.15 -24.68 12.61
C PRO A 184 -3.20 -25.00 13.77
N LEU A 185 -1.88 -24.99 13.50
CA LEU A 185 -0.86 -25.16 14.54
C LEU A 185 -0.86 -24.00 15.53
N VAL A 186 -1.04 -22.79 15.01
CA VAL A 186 -1.21 -21.54 15.76
C VAL A 186 -2.47 -20.86 15.25
N ASP A 187 -3.31 -20.39 16.16
CA ASP A 187 -4.52 -19.63 15.83
C ASP A 187 -4.17 -18.45 14.90
N ASP A 188 -4.96 -18.27 13.85
CA ASP A 188 -4.78 -17.24 12.82
C ASP A 188 -4.73 -15.84 13.43
N PHE A 189 -5.43 -15.59 14.55
CA PHE A 189 -5.35 -14.32 15.27
C PHE A 189 -3.92 -14.03 15.77
N TRP A 190 -3.25 -15.00 16.37
CA TRP A 190 -1.90 -14.82 16.91
C TRP A 190 -0.86 -14.68 15.80
N VAL A 191 -1.03 -15.40 14.69
CA VAL A 191 -0.19 -15.24 13.49
C VAL A 191 -0.38 -13.85 12.90
N LEU A 192 -1.62 -13.37 12.82
CA LEU A 192 -1.91 -12.04 12.28
C LEU A 192 -1.42 -10.91 13.19
N LEU A 193 -1.55 -11.06 14.51
CA LEU A 193 -0.98 -10.12 15.46
C LEU A 193 0.56 -10.12 15.36
N GLY A 194 1.19 -11.29 15.27
CA GLY A 194 2.62 -11.42 15.04
C GLY A 194 3.08 -10.73 13.75
N TYR A 195 2.31 -10.86 12.67
CA TYR A 195 2.56 -10.15 11.41
C TYR A 195 2.49 -8.62 11.59
N CYS A 196 1.48 -8.11 12.30
CA CYS A 196 1.36 -6.68 12.59
C CYS A 196 2.51 -6.15 13.45
N VAL A 197 2.90 -6.89 14.50
CA VAL A 197 4.03 -6.52 15.36
C VAL A 197 5.34 -6.55 14.58
N PHE A 198 5.56 -7.56 13.75
CA PHE A 198 6.75 -7.67 12.90
C PHE A 198 6.85 -6.49 11.92
N THR A 199 5.79 -6.24 11.15
CA THR A 199 5.75 -5.16 10.15
C THR A 199 5.82 -3.79 10.78
N GLY A 200 5.15 -3.58 11.92
CA GLY A 200 5.24 -2.35 12.71
C GLY A 200 6.64 -2.10 13.26
N SER A 201 7.28 -3.11 13.82
CA SER A 201 8.66 -3.01 14.33
C SER A 201 9.64 -2.69 13.21
N LEU A 202 9.50 -3.37 12.06
CA LEU A 202 10.32 -3.13 10.88
C LEU A 202 10.16 -1.71 10.35
N TYR A 203 8.92 -1.21 10.26
CA TYR A 203 8.64 0.15 9.81
C TYR A 203 9.17 1.20 10.79
N LEU A 204 8.96 1.03 12.09
CA LEU A 204 9.46 1.94 13.13
C LEU A 204 10.99 2.00 13.14
N HIS A 205 11.66 0.84 13.05
CA HIS A 205 13.11 0.77 12.93
C HIS A 205 13.56 1.53 11.68
N PHE A 206 12.95 1.29 10.52
CA PHE A 206 13.28 2.01 9.29
C PHE A 206 13.11 3.53 9.44
N ALA A 207 11.96 3.99 9.94
CA ALA A 207 11.67 5.41 10.09
C ALA A 207 12.66 6.08 11.05
N THR A 208 12.94 5.47 12.19
CA THR A 208 13.87 6.01 13.19
C THR A 208 15.31 6.04 12.68
N SER A 209 15.79 4.99 12.00
CA SER A 209 17.12 4.97 11.36
C SER A 209 17.27 6.08 10.32
N VAL A 210 16.31 6.23 9.41
CA VAL A 210 16.36 7.27 8.37
C VAL A 210 16.35 8.67 8.98
N ILE A 211 15.50 8.91 9.98
CA ILE A 211 15.49 10.19 10.70
C ILE A 211 16.85 10.44 11.34
N HIS A 212 17.43 9.44 12.01
CA HIS A 212 18.71 9.58 12.69
C HIS A 212 19.87 9.82 11.72
N GLU A 213 19.93 9.09 10.60
CA GLU A 213 20.95 9.27 9.57
C GLU A 213 20.87 10.66 8.93
N ILE A 214 19.66 11.12 8.57
CA ILE A 214 19.47 12.45 7.97
C ILE A 214 19.81 13.56 8.97
N THR A 215 19.33 13.46 10.21
CA THR A 215 19.60 14.47 11.25
C THR A 215 21.07 14.55 11.59
N THR A 216 21.76 13.41 11.68
CA THR A 216 23.20 13.34 11.92
C THR A 216 24.00 13.90 10.75
N ALA A 217 23.65 13.55 9.52
CA ALA A 217 24.34 14.04 8.32
C ALA A 217 24.19 15.56 8.13
N LEU A 218 23.02 16.12 8.46
CA LEU A 218 22.73 17.54 8.34
C LEU A 218 23.09 18.36 9.58
N GLY A 219 23.41 17.72 10.71
CA GLY A 219 23.65 18.39 11.99
C GLY A 219 22.42 19.12 12.54
N ILE A 220 21.21 18.69 12.18
CA ILE A 220 19.94 19.30 12.60
C ILE A 220 19.18 18.38 13.55
N TYR A 221 18.31 18.95 14.38
CA TYR A 221 17.43 18.18 15.26
C TYR A 221 16.02 18.10 14.66
N CYS A 222 15.44 16.90 14.59
CA CYS A 222 14.19 16.67 13.86
C CYS A 222 13.00 17.54 14.34
N PHE A 223 12.96 17.87 15.64
CA PHE A 223 11.89 18.66 16.27
C PHE A 223 12.37 20.00 16.84
N ARG A 224 13.56 20.47 16.46
CA ARG A 224 14.10 21.73 16.96
C ARG A 224 14.74 22.53 15.83
N ILE A 225 14.19 23.71 15.58
CA ILE A 225 14.72 24.67 14.61
C ILE A 225 15.94 25.33 15.23
N THR A 226 17.13 25.09 14.69
CA THR A 226 18.36 25.80 15.04
C THR A 226 18.40 27.15 14.32
N ARG A 227 18.80 28.21 15.04
CA ARG A 227 19.00 29.53 14.43
C ARG A 227 20.18 29.45 13.48
N LYS A 228 20.02 29.99 12.27
CA LYS A 228 21.11 30.12 11.30
C LYS A 228 22.15 31.09 11.88
N GLU A 229 23.38 30.62 12.11
CA GLU A 229 24.48 31.53 12.44
C GLU A 229 24.74 32.43 11.22
N ALA A 230 24.87 33.73 11.49
CA ALA A 230 24.93 34.80 10.49
C ALA A 230 26.29 34.85 9.80
#